data_AF-A0A4R5P9N0-F1
#
_entry.id   AF-A0A4R5P9N0-F1
#
_cell.length_a   1.000
_cell.length_b   1.000
_cell.length_c   1.000
_cell.angle_alpha   90.00
_cell.angle_beta   90.00
_cell.angle_gamma   90.00
#
_symmetry.space_group_name_H-M   'P 1'
#
loop_
_entity.id
_entity.type
_entity.pdbx_description
1 polymer ?
#
loop_
_entity_poly.entity_id
_entity_poly.type
_entity_poly.pdbx_seq_one_letter_code
_entity_poly.pdbx_strand_id
1 'polypeptide(L)'
;MTDKATTALVEPVRRGSQVLSPDARRVLAKLFLPGQEILAQGISRADTIIGRVLRLTQEEVRTTLSDTAGRFCDRHRGLDAIFAAHFALVQHRLPQGASLTPERQQLIGACFTQEYAIEAAALLNPSIVAHPDQSGLEAGECRFVMSLRAIGEGHISSIEFRTGVLAPNDSVRIDAPGHFANAGEHSAAVVSRDFLGAALAERGDAEAATHVLGLLPEKFDAATLEEALTSVGRDRLTRGSTDAVTDHIRWIASCNYRLTYPADRPLSERVIFPASPDESRGIEDARFTRFRDDDGSVSYYATYTAFNGSKVVPRLLHTRDFVTFDSNQLTGSAAKDKGMTLFPRRLHGTYLMLSRWDRESISLASSPDALVWSDPITIYRPSQPWELIQLGNCGPPIETAEGWLVLTHGVGPMRTYGIGAILLDSDDPTTVIGVLREPLLVPNESERDGYVPNVVYSCGALVHRDVLVLPYGCSDSSVRFAFVDLLPLLELLKA
;
A
#
# COMPACT_ATOMS: atom_id res chain seq x y z
N MET A 1 -33.83 15.64 36.78
CA MET A 1 -32.91 14.89 37.66
C MET A 1 -33.27 13.42 37.52
N THR A 2 -32.70 12.78 36.52
CA THR A 2 -32.70 11.33 36.35
C THR A 2 -31.24 10.96 36.29
N ASP A 3 -30.80 10.30 37.35
CA ASP A 3 -29.46 9.79 37.56
C ASP A 3 -29.15 8.80 36.44
N LYS A 4 -28.49 9.27 35.37
CA LYS A 4 -27.72 8.38 34.51
C LYS A 4 -26.52 8.00 35.36
N ALA A 5 -26.66 6.87 36.07
CA ALA A 5 -25.54 6.14 36.60
C ALA A 5 -24.60 5.86 35.43
N THR A 6 -23.62 6.73 35.26
CA THR A 6 -22.43 6.54 34.45
C THR A 6 -21.73 5.36 35.11
N THR A 7 -22.03 4.15 34.66
CA THR A 7 -21.18 3.00 34.93
C THR A 7 -19.82 3.39 34.37
N ALA A 8 -18.91 3.75 35.27
CA ALA A 8 -17.51 3.98 34.94
C ALA A 8 -16.95 2.63 34.47
N LEU A 9 -17.16 2.33 33.19
CA LEU A 9 -16.37 1.34 32.47
C LEU A 9 -14.92 1.80 32.65
N VAL A 10 -14.10 0.95 33.26
CA VAL A 10 -12.64 1.09 33.27
C VAL A 10 -12.25 1.51 31.86
N GLU A 11 -11.72 2.73 31.67
CA GLU A 11 -11.33 3.20 30.34
C GLU A 11 -10.30 2.20 29.80
N PRO A 12 -10.68 1.32 28.86
CA PRO A 12 -9.80 0.23 28.47
C PRO A 12 -8.65 0.74 27.59
N VAL A 13 -8.69 2.01 27.20
CA VAL A 13 -7.78 2.60 26.24
C VAL A 13 -7.01 3.77 26.83
N ARG A 14 -5.69 3.63 26.85
CA ARG A 14 -4.75 4.69 27.21
C ARG A 14 -4.17 5.31 25.93
N ARG A 15 -4.38 6.61 25.70
CA ARG A 15 -3.77 7.32 24.56
C ARG A 15 -2.31 7.66 24.85
N GLY A 16 -1.43 7.38 23.90
CA GLY A 16 -0.04 7.80 23.93
C GLY A 16 0.14 9.29 23.64
N SER A 17 1.34 9.81 23.92
CA SER A 17 1.73 11.20 23.64
C SER A 17 2.31 11.41 22.23
N GLN A 18 2.62 10.31 21.53
CA GLN A 18 3.24 10.32 20.22
C GLN A 18 2.24 10.78 19.16
N VAL A 19 2.65 11.74 18.34
CA VAL A 19 1.90 12.22 17.17
C VAL A 19 2.85 12.23 15.98
N LEU A 20 2.46 11.56 14.89
CA LEU A 20 3.11 11.73 13.60
C LEU A 20 2.26 12.66 12.73
N SER A 21 2.89 13.69 12.20
CA SER A 21 2.30 14.63 11.26
C SER A 21 3.01 14.53 9.91
N PRO A 22 2.32 14.87 8.81
CA PRO A 22 2.92 14.90 7.48
C PRO A 22 4.10 15.88 7.41
N ASP A 23 5.15 15.51 6.69
CA ASP A 23 6.33 16.35 6.42
C ASP A 23 6.51 16.62 4.92
N ALA A 24 6.04 17.79 4.47
CA ALA A 24 6.13 18.23 3.07
C ALA A 24 7.57 18.39 2.56
N ARG A 25 8.60 18.31 3.43
CA ARG A 25 10.00 18.33 2.99
C ARG A 25 10.45 17.01 2.40
N ARG A 26 9.74 15.91 2.68
CA ARG A 26 9.98 14.59 2.10
C ARG A 26 9.52 14.60 0.65
N VAL A 27 10.47 14.47 -0.28
CA VAL A 27 10.21 14.64 -1.71
C VAL A 27 10.86 13.54 -2.54
N LEU A 28 10.16 13.12 -3.60
CA LEU A 28 10.71 12.30 -4.66
C LEU A 28 11.11 13.17 -5.86
N ALA A 29 12.19 12.83 -6.55
CA ALA A 29 12.46 13.37 -7.88
C ALA A 29 11.69 12.57 -8.93
N LYS A 30 10.75 13.19 -9.63
CA LYS A 30 9.89 12.56 -10.62
C LYS A 30 10.08 13.17 -12.01
N LEU A 31 9.78 12.37 -13.03
CA LEU A 31 9.69 12.87 -14.39
C LEU A 31 8.60 13.94 -14.48
N PHE A 32 8.98 15.11 -14.99
CA PHE A 32 8.10 16.21 -15.32
C PHE A 32 8.04 16.35 -16.83
N LEU A 33 6.85 16.26 -17.43
CA LEU A 33 6.63 16.52 -18.86
C LEU A 33 5.82 17.80 -19.05
N PRO A 34 6.47 18.95 -19.30
CA PRO A 34 5.81 20.22 -19.56
C PRO A 34 4.88 20.12 -20.78
N GLY A 35 3.58 20.46 -20.61
CA GLY A 35 2.64 20.59 -21.73
C GLY A 35 1.65 19.45 -21.95
N GLN A 36 1.20 18.75 -20.90
CA GLN A 36 -0.06 17.99 -20.96
C GLN A 36 -1.31 18.90 -21.05
N GLU A 37 -1.14 20.22 -20.97
CA GLU A 37 -2.14 21.21 -21.35
C GLU A 37 -2.06 21.46 -22.86
N ILE A 38 -3.17 21.23 -23.56
CA ILE A 38 -3.35 21.34 -25.01
C ILE A 38 -2.71 22.64 -25.55
N LEU A 39 -1.74 22.53 -26.45
CA LEU A 39 -1.19 23.67 -27.20
C LEU A 39 -1.80 23.72 -28.61
N ALA A 40 -2.46 24.85 -28.90
CA ALA A 40 -3.18 25.16 -30.13
C ALA A 40 -2.31 25.25 -31.42
N GLN A 41 -1.03 24.83 -31.41
CA GLN A 41 -0.08 25.09 -32.51
C GLN A 41 0.86 23.91 -32.87
N GLY A 42 0.64 22.71 -32.34
CA GLY A 42 1.35 21.50 -32.80
C GLY A 42 2.83 21.37 -32.42
N ILE A 43 3.42 22.32 -31.68
CA ILE A 43 4.77 22.23 -31.10
C ILE A 43 4.66 21.85 -29.62
N SER A 44 5.34 20.79 -29.20
CA SER A 44 5.36 20.40 -27.78
C SER A 44 6.24 21.37 -26.97
N ARG A 45 5.76 21.78 -25.78
CA ARG A 45 6.55 22.59 -24.83
C ARG A 45 7.85 21.88 -24.43
N ALA A 46 7.84 20.54 -24.40
CA ALA A 46 9.03 19.72 -24.21
C ALA A 46 10.12 20.01 -25.27
N ASP A 47 9.74 20.01 -26.56
CA ASP A 47 10.66 20.24 -27.68
C ASP A 47 11.24 21.67 -27.62
N THR A 48 10.43 22.63 -27.18
CA THR A 48 10.87 24.01 -26.96
C THR A 48 11.93 24.13 -25.87
N ILE A 49 11.79 23.37 -24.78
CA ILE A 49 12.77 23.35 -23.67
C ILE A 49 14.07 22.72 -24.13
N ILE A 50 14.00 21.56 -24.80
CA ILE A 50 15.18 20.92 -25.40
C ILE A 50 15.88 21.91 -26.34
N GLY A 51 15.15 22.56 -27.23
CA GLY A 51 15.70 23.56 -28.15
C GLY A 51 16.39 24.74 -27.45
N ARG A 52 15.91 25.17 -26.27
CA ARG A 52 16.59 26.21 -25.46
C ARG A 52 17.91 25.70 -24.89
N VAL A 53 17.94 24.49 -24.34
CA VAL A 53 19.17 23.89 -23.81
C VAL A 53 20.21 23.66 -24.90
N LEU A 54 19.78 23.26 -26.10
CA LEU A 54 20.67 23.09 -27.26
C LEU A 54 21.35 24.40 -27.72
N ARG A 55 20.72 25.57 -27.46
CA ARG A 55 21.28 26.88 -27.81
C ARG A 55 22.28 27.42 -26.77
N LEU A 56 22.37 26.81 -25.59
CA LEU A 56 23.32 27.23 -24.57
C LEU A 56 24.76 26.89 -24.96
N THR A 57 25.67 27.80 -24.68
CA THR A 57 27.12 27.55 -24.71
C THR A 57 27.48 26.46 -23.71
N GLN A 58 28.62 25.79 -23.91
CA GLN A 58 29.04 24.72 -23.00
C GLN A 58 29.33 25.25 -21.57
N GLU A 59 29.77 26.50 -21.43
CA GLU A 59 29.98 27.13 -20.12
C GLU A 59 28.66 27.40 -19.38
N GLU A 60 27.64 27.90 -20.09
CA GLU A 60 26.30 28.08 -19.52
C GLU A 60 25.67 26.74 -19.09
N VAL A 61 25.87 25.67 -19.88
CA VAL A 61 25.41 24.33 -19.51
C VAL A 61 26.05 23.86 -18.21
N ARG A 62 27.39 23.95 -18.11
CA ARG A 62 28.12 23.50 -16.90
C ARG A 62 27.71 24.30 -15.66
N THR A 63 27.63 25.62 -15.79
CA THR A 63 27.26 26.52 -14.68
C THR A 63 25.84 26.23 -14.21
N THR A 64 24.89 26.13 -15.15
CA THR A 64 23.47 25.88 -14.82
C THR A 64 23.28 24.49 -14.21
N LEU A 65 23.96 23.47 -14.74
CA LEU A 65 23.90 22.11 -14.20
C LEU A 65 24.49 22.06 -12.78
N SER A 66 25.66 22.66 -12.57
CA SER A 66 26.31 22.70 -11.25
C SER A 66 25.45 23.43 -10.22
N ASP A 67 24.90 24.59 -10.57
CA ASP A 67 24.00 25.36 -9.70
C ASP A 67 22.73 24.58 -9.37
N THR A 68 22.19 23.85 -10.35
CA THR A 68 21.00 23.03 -10.14
C THR A 68 21.30 21.86 -9.21
N ALA A 69 22.36 21.08 -9.50
CA ALA A 69 22.76 19.96 -8.65
C ALA A 69 23.07 20.40 -7.21
N GLY A 70 23.78 21.52 -7.04
CA GLY A 70 24.12 22.06 -5.71
C GLY A 70 22.91 22.50 -4.88
N ARG A 71 21.79 22.92 -5.50
CA ARG A 71 20.56 23.28 -4.77
C ARG A 71 19.77 22.06 -4.28
N PHE A 72 19.92 20.92 -4.94
CA PHE A 72 19.09 19.73 -4.71
C PHE A 72 19.86 18.55 -4.12
N CYS A 73 21.19 18.61 -4.02
CA CYS A 73 22.04 17.51 -3.57
C CYS A 73 21.75 17.06 -2.13
N ASP A 74 21.31 17.98 -1.27
CA ASP A 74 20.96 17.64 0.11
C ASP A 74 19.60 16.95 0.19
N ARG A 75 18.75 17.09 -0.84
CA ARG A 75 17.37 16.56 -0.85
C ARG A 75 17.22 15.25 -1.62
N HIS A 76 18.14 14.96 -2.54
CA HIS A 76 18.13 13.77 -3.39
C HIS A 76 19.49 13.11 -3.46
N ARG A 77 19.52 11.78 -3.36
CA ARG A 77 20.74 11.01 -3.65
C ARG A 77 20.82 10.69 -5.14
N GLY A 78 22.03 10.72 -5.69
CA GLY A 78 22.28 10.24 -7.05
C GLY A 78 21.58 11.04 -8.14
N LEU A 79 21.53 12.37 -8.01
CA LEU A 79 20.92 13.27 -9.00
C LEU A 79 21.42 13.01 -10.42
N ASP A 80 22.70 12.70 -10.61
CA ASP A 80 23.26 12.40 -11.94
C ASP A 80 22.60 11.17 -12.59
N ALA A 81 22.27 10.15 -11.80
CA ALA A 81 21.57 8.96 -12.29
C ALA A 81 20.10 9.26 -12.59
N ILE A 82 19.45 10.07 -11.75
CA ILE A 82 18.07 10.52 -11.96
C ILE A 82 17.95 11.33 -13.25
N PHE A 83 18.83 12.32 -13.44
CA PHE A 83 18.85 13.15 -14.64
C PHE A 83 19.17 12.33 -15.88
N ALA A 84 20.10 11.37 -15.81
CA ALA A 84 20.38 10.45 -16.91
C ALA A 84 19.12 9.62 -17.30
N ALA A 85 18.41 9.09 -16.31
CA ALA A 85 17.19 8.31 -16.53
C ALA A 85 16.08 9.15 -17.18
N HIS A 86 15.84 10.36 -16.68
CA HIS A 86 14.85 11.27 -17.26
C HIS A 86 15.25 11.75 -18.67
N PHE A 87 16.54 12.01 -18.92
CA PHE A 87 17.03 12.29 -20.27
C PHE A 87 16.74 11.13 -21.23
N ALA A 88 17.01 9.89 -20.82
CA ALA A 88 16.77 8.71 -21.66
C ALA A 88 15.28 8.57 -22.06
N LEU A 89 14.34 9.01 -21.22
CA LEU A 89 12.91 9.00 -21.53
C LEU A 89 12.51 10.08 -22.56
N VAL A 90 13.22 11.20 -22.62
CA VAL A 90 12.90 12.31 -23.54
C VAL A 90 13.83 12.39 -24.76
N GLN A 91 14.87 11.55 -24.83
CA GLN A 91 15.88 11.60 -25.91
C GLN A 91 15.29 11.44 -27.32
N HIS A 92 14.17 10.72 -27.45
CA HIS A 92 13.46 10.53 -28.72
C HIS A 92 12.92 11.82 -29.34
N ARG A 93 12.88 12.91 -28.54
CA ARG A 93 12.47 14.25 -28.96
C ARG A 93 13.61 15.10 -29.51
N LEU A 94 14.84 14.59 -29.49
CA LEU A 94 16.00 15.30 -30.04
C LEU A 94 15.90 15.39 -31.57
N PRO A 95 16.40 16.48 -32.18
CA PRO A 95 16.56 16.55 -33.62
C PRO A 95 17.40 15.39 -34.15
N GLN A 96 17.04 14.87 -35.33
CA GLN A 96 17.75 13.75 -35.95
C GLN A 96 19.25 14.07 -36.13
N GLY A 97 20.12 13.17 -35.65
CA GLY A 97 21.58 13.33 -35.75
C GLY A 97 22.21 14.24 -34.70
N ALA A 98 21.46 14.72 -33.70
CA ALA A 98 22.03 15.50 -32.60
C ALA A 98 23.00 14.65 -31.75
N SER A 99 24.24 15.12 -31.63
CA SER A 99 25.24 14.59 -30.69
C SER A 99 25.43 15.58 -29.54
N LEU A 100 25.32 15.11 -28.30
CA LEU A 100 25.33 15.95 -27.10
C LEU A 100 26.48 15.56 -26.17
N THR A 101 27.05 16.55 -25.50
CA THR A 101 27.97 16.34 -24.37
C THR A 101 27.21 15.74 -23.18
N PRO A 102 27.87 14.92 -22.32
CA PRO A 102 27.23 14.34 -21.15
C PRO A 102 26.55 15.38 -20.24
N GLU A 103 27.17 16.55 -20.04
CA GLU A 103 26.59 17.62 -19.20
C GLU A 103 25.33 18.21 -19.83
N ARG A 104 25.25 18.27 -21.15
CA ARG A 104 24.04 18.74 -21.83
C ARG A 104 22.91 17.70 -21.75
N GLN A 105 23.23 16.41 -21.80
CA GLN A 105 22.25 15.34 -21.53
C GLN A 105 21.71 15.44 -20.10
N GLN A 106 22.61 15.61 -19.12
CA GLN A 106 22.28 15.82 -17.71
C GLN A 106 21.38 17.03 -17.50
N LEU A 107 21.72 18.19 -18.10
CA LEU A 107 20.91 19.40 -17.97
C LEU A 107 19.53 19.24 -18.60
N ILE A 108 19.42 18.56 -19.75
CA ILE A 108 18.10 18.21 -20.32
C ILE A 108 17.33 17.36 -19.31
N GLY A 109 17.93 16.28 -18.78
CA GLY A 109 17.32 15.45 -17.75
C GLY A 109 16.81 16.24 -16.55
N ALA A 110 17.62 17.16 -16.03
CA ALA A 110 17.24 18.05 -14.93
C ALA A 110 16.03 18.93 -15.27
N CYS A 111 15.93 19.47 -16.49
CA CYS A 111 14.77 20.26 -16.92
C CYS A 111 13.45 19.46 -16.98
N PHE A 112 13.52 18.14 -17.10
CA PHE A 112 12.37 17.23 -17.06
C PHE A 112 12.28 16.49 -15.72
N THR A 113 12.85 17.05 -14.66
CA THR A 113 12.75 16.54 -13.28
C THR A 113 12.03 17.55 -12.39
N GLN A 114 11.11 17.09 -11.56
CA GLN A 114 10.47 17.91 -10.52
C GLN A 114 10.57 17.21 -9.16
N GLU A 115 10.54 18.00 -8.09
CA GLU A 115 10.27 17.46 -6.75
C GLU A 115 8.76 17.19 -6.60
N TYR A 116 8.41 16.09 -5.95
CA TYR A 116 7.05 15.72 -5.58
C TYR A 116 6.98 15.46 -4.09
N ALA A 117 6.23 16.28 -3.34
CA ALA A 117 6.04 16.10 -1.90
C ALA A 117 5.06 14.95 -1.63
N ILE A 118 5.58 13.88 -1.02
CA ILE A 118 4.83 12.63 -0.77
C ILE A 118 3.91 12.72 0.45
N GLU A 119 4.23 13.59 1.40
CA GLU A 119 3.42 13.89 2.59
C GLU A 119 2.89 15.33 2.55
N ALA A 120 2.40 15.78 1.39
CA ALA A 120 1.96 17.16 1.22
C ALA A 120 0.65 17.47 1.95
N ALA A 121 -0.28 16.51 2.00
CA ALA A 121 -1.64 16.71 2.50
C ALA A 121 -1.89 15.97 3.82
N ALA A 122 -1.48 14.71 3.94
CA ALA A 122 -1.77 13.89 5.11
C ALA A 122 -0.85 12.67 5.26
N LEU A 123 -0.74 12.17 6.48
CA LEU A 123 -0.06 10.92 6.84
C LEU A 123 -0.95 10.14 7.81
N LEU A 124 -1.48 8.99 7.38
CA LEU A 124 -2.58 8.29 8.09
C LEU A 124 -2.55 6.77 7.85
N ASN A 125 -3.61 6.08 8.31
CA ASN A 125 -3.90 4.66 8.08
C ASN A 125 -2.72 3.72 8.40
N PRO A 126 -2.22 3.75 9.65
CA PRO A 126 -1.06 2.98 10.06
C PRO A 126 -1.36 1.48 10.16
N SER A 127 -0.41 0.65 9.72
CA SER A 127 -0.36 -0.78 10.00
C SER A 127 0.98 -1.12 10.61
N ILE A 128 1.01 -1.94 11.67
CA ILE A 128 2.22 -2.21 12.46
C ILE A 128 2.47 -3.71 12.56
N VAL A 129 3.73 -4.11 12.39
CA VAL A 129 4.21 -5.49 12.57
C VAL A 129 5.56 -5.48 13.27
N ALA A 130 5.92 -6.59 13.92
CA ALA A 130 7.28 -6.76 14.44
C ALA A 130 8.30 -6.71 13.29
N HIS A 131 9.41 -5.99 13.50
CA HIS A 131 10.50 -5.88 12.54
C HIS A 131 11.22 -7.24 12.38
N PRO A 132 11.69 -7.64 11.18
CA PRO A 132 12.41 -8.91 11.01
C PRO A 132 13.70 -8.98 11.81
N ASP A 133 14.43 -7.86 11.88
CA ASP A 133 15.60 -7.71 12.75
C ASP A 133 15.22 -7.15 14.13
N GLN A 134 15.47 -7.95 15.18
CA GLN A 134 15.29 -7.61 16.59
C GLN A 134 16.64 -7.53 17.34
N SER A 135 17.77 -7.50 16.63
CA SER A 135 19.10 -7.45 17.23
C SER A 135 19.39 -6.10 17.90
N GLY A 136 20.21 -6.11 18.96
CA GLY A 136 20.66 -4.90 19.66
C GLY A 136 19.59 -4.22 20.52
N LEU A 137 18.51 -4.93 20.86
CA LEU A 137 17.44 -4.45 21.74
C LEU A 137 17.70 -4.83 23.20
N GLU A 138 17.18 -4.03 24.12
CA GLU A 138 17.15 -4.36 25.54
C GLU A 138 16.10 -5.45 25.84
N ALA A 139 16.23 -6.08 27.00
CA ALA A 139 15.34 -7.16 27.40
C ALA A 139 13.87 -6.68 27.48
N GLY A 140 12.99 -7.33 26.71
CA GLY A 140 11.57 -7.01 26.67
C GLY A 140 11.18 -5.90 25.70
N GLU A 141 12.14 -5.30 24.98
CA GLU A 141 11.85 -4.40 23.86
C GLU A 141 11.41 -5.18 22.60
N CYS A 142 10.65 -4.51 21.73
CA CYS A 142 10.28 -5.03 20.42
C CYS A 142 10.43 -3.92 19.37
N ARG A 143 11.28 -4.13 18.37
CA ARG A 143 11.37 -3.24 17.21
C ARG A 143 10.20 -3.50 16.28
N PHE A 144 9.59 -2.45 15.75
CA PHE A 144 8.48 -2.57 14.81
C PHE A 144 8.77 -1.92 13.46
N VAL A 145 8.04 -2.37 12.45
CA VAL A 145 7.82 -1.66 11.19
C VAL A 145 6.38 -1.17 11.19
N MET A 146 6.18 0.09 10.85
CA MET A 146 4.86 0.66 10.64
C MET A 146 4.76 1.23 9.23
N SER A 147 3.82 0.71 8.43
CA SER A 147 3.47 1.31 7.15
C SER A 147 2.42 2.41 7.35
N LEU A 148 2.47 3.43 6.53
CA LEU A 148 1.57 4.59 6.56
C LEU A 148 1.10 4.91 5.15
N ARG A 149 -0.12 5.41 5.01
CA ARG A 149 -0.59 6.06 3.79
C ARG A 149 -0.16 7.52 3.83
N ALA A 150 0.70 7.91 2.90
CA ALA A 150 1.11 9.29 2.68
C ALA A 150 0.34 9.86 1.47
N ILE A 151 -0.30 11.02 1.64
CA ILE A 151 -1.04 11.71 0.58
C ILE A 151 -0.22 12.91 0.11
N GLY A 152 0.23 12.85 -1.14
CA GLY A 152 1.05 13.89 -1.76
C GLY A 152 0.24 14.87 -2.61
N GLU A 153 0.96 15.67 -3.39
CA GLU A 153 0.37 16.61 -4.36
C GLU A 153 -0.61 15.90 -5.31
N GLY A 154 -1.73 16.55 -5.62
CA GLY A 154 -2.77 15.98 -6.50
C GLY A 154 -3.54 14.82 -5.89
N HIS A 155 -3.47 14.65 -4.56
CA HIS A 155 -4.14 13.59 -3.78
C HIS A 155 -3.69 12.16 -4.14
N ILE A 156 -2.54 12.01 -4.79
CA ILE A 156 -1.98 10.69 -5.07
C ILE A 156 -1.38 10.13 -3.79
N SER A 157 -1.84 8.94 -3.41
CA SER A 157 -1.39 8.26 -2.19
C SER A 157 -0.27 7.27 -2.47
N SER A 158 0.63 7.12 -1.51
CA SER A 158 1.76 6.17 -1.49
C SER A 158 1.86 5.46 -0.14
N ILE A 159 2.62 4.36 -0.07
CA ILE A 159 2.94 3.68 1.20
C ILE A 159 4.34 4.07 1.63
N GLU A 160 4.45 4.62 2.84
CA GLU A 160 5.70 4.94 3.50
C GLU A 160 5.91 4.09 4.74
N PHE A 161 7.15 4.05 5.24
CA PHE A 161 7.50 3.30 6.43
C PHE A 161 8.06 4.19 7.55
N ARG A 162 7.81 3.77 8.78
CA ARG A 162 8.49 4.21 9.99
C ARG A 162 8.94 2.99 10.78
N THR A 163 10.02 3.15 11.53
CA THR A 163 10.50 2.17 12.49
C THR A 163 10.50 2.76 13.88
N GLY A 164 10.57 1.90 14.88
CA GLY A 164 10.69 2.32 16.26
C GLY A 164 10.79 1.12 17.17
N VAL A 165 10.77 1.39 18.47
CA VAL A 165 10.86 0.38 19.52
C VAL A 165 9.71 0.57 20.51
N LEU A 166 9.07 -0.54 20.84
CA LEU A 166 8.14 -0.68 21.96
C LEU A 166 8.94 -1.10 23.19
N ALA A 167 8.84 -0.33 24.26
CA ALA A 167 9.49 -0.64 25.53
C ALA A 167 8.53 -1.36 26.50
N PRO A 168 9.03 -2.07 27.53
CA PRO A 168 8.19 -2.83 28.48
C PRO A 168 7.17 -2.04 29.30
N ASN A 169 7.26 -0.70 29.31
CA ASN A 169 6.41 0.21 30.08
C ASN A 169 5.32 0.88 29.22
N ASP A 170 4.91 0.22 28.15
CA ASP A 170 3.94 0.71 27.16
C ASP A 170 4.33 2.05 26.50
N SER A 171 5.64 2.31 26.40
CA SER A 171 6.13 3.49 25.68
C SER A 171 6.59 3.13 24.27
N VAL A 172 6.29 4.03 23.34
CA VAL A 172 6.68 3.93 21.93
C VAL A 172 7.74 4.99 21.66
N ARG A 173 8.90 4.56 21.15
CA ARG A 173 9.91 5.44 20.57
C ARG A 173 9.92 5.24 19.07
N ILE A 174 9.64 6.30 18.32
CA ILE A 174 9.69 6.30 16.85
C ILE A 174 11.05 6.82 16.41
N ASP A 175 11.70 6.13 15.49
CA ASP A 175 12.96 6.58 14.92
C ASP A 175 12.74 7.78 14.00
N ALA A 176 13.69 8.71 13.98
CA ALA A 176 13.65 9.80 13.02
C ALA A 176 13.74 9.23 11.59
N PRO A 177 12.82 9.61 10.68
CA PRO A 177 12.88 9.09 9.32
C PRO A 177 14.14 9.59 8.62
N GLY A 178 14.69 8.73 7.76
CA GLY A 178 15.80 9.08 6.88
C GLY A 178 15.48 10.30 6.02
N HIS A 179 16.52 11.03 5.65
CA HIS A 179 16.38 12.35 5.02
C HIS A 179 15.87 12.26 3.58
N PHE A 180 16.17 11.16 2.89
CA PHE A 180 15.84 10.98 1.47
C PHE A 180 14.61 10.10 1.30
N ALA A 181 13.94 10.25 0.17
CA ALA A 181 12.88 9.35 -0.26
C ALA A 181 13.29 8.66 -1.57
N ASN A 182 12.95 7.37 -1.68
CA ASN A 182 13.29 6.54 -2.82
C ASN A 182 12.06 5.68 -3.20
N ALA A 183 11.67 5.72 -4.48
CA ALA A 183 10.52 4.98 -5.00
C ALA A 183 10.81 3.51 -5.37
N GLY A 184 12.08 3.10 -5.27
CA GLY A 184 12.56 1.78 -5.64
C GLY A 184 12.77 1.62 -7.14
N GLU A 185 13.46 0.54 -7.52
CA GLU A 185 13.61 0.11 -8.90
C GLU A 185 12.50 -0.88 -9.25
N HIS A 186 11.83 -0.64 -10.37
CA HIS A 186 10.74 -1.49 -10.86
C HIS A 186 11.24 -2.52 -11.87
N SER A 187 10.75 -3.74 -11.72
CA SER A 187 10.92 -4.81 -12.70
C SER A 187 9.62 -5.58 -12.88
N ALA A 188 9.44 -6.21 -14.04
CA ALA A 188 8.28 -7.06 -14.29
C ALA A 188 8.26 -8.23 -13.30
N ALA A 189 7.08 -8.56 -12.76
CA ALA A 189 6.93 -9.72 -11.90
C ALA A 189 6.94 -11.02 -12.70
N VAL A 190 7.28 -12.11 -12.03
CA VAL A 190 6.97 -13.47 -12.50
C VAL A 190 5.51 -13.75 -12.21
N VAL A 191 4.76 -14.14 -13.23
CA VAL A 191 3.31 -14.38 -13.16
C VAL A 191 3.04 -15.88 -13.25
N SER A 192 2.03 -16.38 -12.52
CA SER A 192 1.58 -17.77 -12.68
C SER A 192 0.49 -17.88 -13.75
N ARG A 193 0.51 -19.00 -14.48
CA ARG A 193 -0.50 -19.31 -15.50
C ARG A 193 -1.90 -19.42 -14.90
N ASP A 194 -2.01 -19.99 -13.71
CA ASP A 194 -3.30 -20.18 -13.04
C ASP A 194 -3.91 -18.84 -12.61
N PHE A 195 -3.10 -17.92 -12.07
CA PHE A 195 -3.52 -16.56 -11.78
C PHE A 195 -3.96 -15.82 -13.05
N LEU A 196 -3.16 -15.87 -14.13
CA LEU A 196 -3.50 -15.19 -15.38
C LEU A 196 -4.83 -15.74 -15.96
N GLY A 197 -5.02 -17.07 -15.90
CA GLY A 197 -6.27 -17.71 -16.30
C GLY A 197 -7.47 -17.23 -15.49
N ALA A 198 -7.34 -17.17 -14.16
CA ALA A 198 -8.39 -16.66 -13.27
C ALA A 198 -8.73 -15.18 -13.56
N ALA A 199 -7.72 -14.32 -13.68
CA ALA A 199 -7.90 -12.90 -13.97
C ALA A 199 -8.55 -12.64 -15.34
N LEU A 200 -8.26 -13.47 -16.35
CA LEU A 200 -8.91 -13.40 -17.66
C LEU A 200 -10.35 -13.94 -17.62
N ALA A 201 -10.61 -14.98 -16.81
CA ALA A 201 -11.96 -15.50 -16.62
C ALA A 201 -12.91 -14.46 -16.02
N GLU A 202 -12.46 -13.67 -15.05
CA GLU A 202 -13.25 -12.57 -14.48
C GLU A 202 -13.61 -11.47 -15.50
N ARG A 203 -12.83 -11.36 -16.57
CA ARG A 203 -13.06 -10.42 -17.67
C ARG A 203 -13.91 -11.01 -18.79
N GLY A 204 -14.26 -12.30 -18.71
CA GLY A 204 -14.99 -13.02 -19.74
C GLY A 204 -14.11 -13.52 -20.90
N ASP A 205 -12.79 -13.53 -20.72
CA ASP A 205 -11.82 -13.85 -21.78
C ASP A 205 -11.28 -15.29 -21.72
N ALA A 206 -11.78 -16.14 -20.81
CA ALA A 206 -11.24 -17.47 -20.55
C ALA A 206 -11.10 -18.33 -21.83
N GLU A 207 -12.17 -18.42 -22.64
CA GLU A 207 -12.17 -19.23 -23.85
C GLU A 207 -11.13 -18.71 -24.86
N ALA A 208 -11.12 -17.39 -25.09
CA ALA A 208 -10.24 -16.76 -26.05
C ALA A 208 -8.76 -16.84 -25.65
N ALA A 209 -8.46 -16.86 -24.34
CA ALA A 209 -7.11 -16.95 -23.80
C ALA A 209 -6.52 -18.38 -23.77
N THR A 210 -7.33 -19.43 -23.96
CA THR A 210 -6.92 -20.84 -23.83
C THR A 210 -5.64 -21.17 -24.60
N HIS A 211 -5.53 -20.65 -25.83
CA HIS A 211 -4.37 -20.93 -26.68
C HIS A 211 -3.09 -20.30 -26.15
N VAL A 212 -3.13 -19.03 -25.72
CA VAL A 212 -1.97 -18.34 -25.13
C VAL A 212 -1.57 -19.02 -23.82
N LEU A 213 -2.54 -19.31 -22.94
CA LEU A 213 -2.28 -20.00 -21.67
C LEU A 213 -1.62 -21.37 -21.88
N GLY A 214 -2.00 -22.11 -22.92
CA GLY A 214 -1.41 -23.39 -23.26
C GLY A 214 0.05 -23.32 -23.72
N LEU A 215 0.53 -22.16 -24.18
CA LEU A 215 1.93 -21.93 -24.57
C LEU A 215 2.81 -21.54 -23.38
N LEU A 216 2.20 -21.13 -22.26
CA LEU A 216 2.93 -20.61 -21.11
C LEU A 216 3.30 -21.73 -20.12
N PRO A 217 4.53 -21.72 -19.57
CA PRO A 217 4.87 -22.56 -18.42
C PRO A 217 4.05 -22.14 -17.19
N GLU A 218 4.12 -22.94 -16.11
CA GLU A 218 3.38 -22.67 -14.86
C GLU A 218 3.68 -21.28 -14.29
N LYS A 219 4.95 -20.85 -14.36
CA LYS A 219 5.41 -19.51 -14.01
C LYS A 219 6.25 -18.97 -15.17
N PHE A 220 6.01 -17.72 -15.55
CA PHE A 220 6.65 -17.08 -16.69
C PHE A 220 6.98 -15.62 -16.40
N ASP A 221 7.99 -15.10 -17.11
CA ASP A 221 8.35 -13.69 -17.09
C ASP A 221 7.75 -12.94 -18.29
N ALA A 222 7.99 -11.63 -18.34
CA ALA A 222 7.49 -10.78 -19.41
C ALA A 222 8.03 -11.17 -20.80
N ALA A 223 9.27 -11.65 -20.89
CA ALA A 223 9.87 -12.06 -22.16
C ALA A 223 9.16 -13.30 -22.73
N THR A 224 8.98 -14.33 -21.89
CA THR A 224 8.25 -15.55 -22.22
C THR A 224 6.81 -15.24 -22.64
N LEU A 225 6.16 -14.28 -21.96
CA LEU A 225 4.82 -13.85 -22.31
C LEU A 225 4.75 -13.22 -23.71
N GLU A 226 5.66 -12.29 -24.03
CA GLU A 226 5.65 -11.63 -25.35
C GLU A 226 6.00 -12.60 -26.48
N GLU A 227 6.85 -13.59 -26.24
CA GLU A 227 7.09 -14.68 -27.21
C GLU A 227 5.83 -15.49 -27.49
N ALA A 228 5.09 -15.87 -26.44
CA ALA A 228 3.82 -16.58 -26.58
C ALA A 228 2.77 -15.75 -27.35
N LEU A 229 2.61 -14.47 -26.99
CA LEU A 229 1.68 -13.56 -27.68
C LEU A 229 2.05 -13.36 -29.16
N THR A 230 3.35 -13.22 -29.45
CA THR A 230 3.85 -13.10 -30.82
C THR A 230 3.58 -14.35 -31.65
N SER A 231 3.72 -15.53 -31.04
CA SER A 231 3.40 -16.81 -31.71
C SER A 231 1.93 -16.87 -32.11
N VAL A 232 1.02 -16.50 -31.20
CA VAL A 232 -0.43 -16.50 -31.49
C VAL A 232 -0.81 -15.48 -32.57
N GLY A 233 -0.17 -14.30 -32.57
CA GLY A 233 -0.40 -13.27 -33.58
C GLY A 233 -0.01 -13.69 -35.01
N ARG A 234 1.02 -14.54 -35.15
CA ARG A 234 1.46 -15.07 -36.47
C ARG A 234 0.52 -16.13 -37.04
N ASP A 235 -0.09 -16.94 -36.18
CA ASP A 235 -0.96 -18.06 -36.60
C ASP A 235 -2.39 -17.63 -36.97
N ARG A 236 -2.82 -16.40 -36.63
CA ARG A 236 -4.22 -15.97 -36.76
C ARG A 236 -4.41 -14.57 -37.38
N LEU A 237 -4.02 -14.42 -38.65
CA LEU A 237 -4.22 -13.22 -39.49
C LEU A 237 -5.71 -12.79 -39.76
N THR A 238 -6.73 -13.31 -39.04
CA THR A 238 -8.14 -13.11 -39.46
C THR A 238 -9.20 -12.75 -38.39
N ARG A 239 -8.90 -12.41 -37.13
CA ARG A 239 -9.96 -11.97 -36.18
C ARG A 239 -9.54 -10.87 -35.20
N GLY A 240 -10.21 -9.72 -35.27
CA GLY A 240 -10.05 -8.58 -34.36
C GLY A 240 -10.47 -8.81 -32.90
N SER A 241 -11.02 -9.98 -32.55
CA SER A 241 -11.24 -10.38 -31.14
C SER A 241 -9.94 -10.79 -30.43
N THR A 242 -8.85 -11.04 -31.16
CA THR A 242 -7.57 -11.51 -30.61
C THR A 242 -6.72 -10.37 -30.03
N ASP A 243 -6.85 -9.16 -30.59
CA ASP A 243 -6.07 -8.00 -30.17
C ASP A 243 -6.52 -7.50 -28.79
N ALA A 244 -7.84 -7.44 -28.55
CA ALA A 244 -8.38 -7.03 -27.25
C ALA A 244 -7.95 -7.95 -26.09
N VAL A 245 -7.94 -9.27 -26.32
CA VAL A 245 -7.48 -10.25 -25.32
C VAL A 245 -5.98 -10.13 -25.08
N THR A 246 -5.21 -9.91 -26.14
CA THR A 246 -3.76 -9.65 -26.04
C THR A 246 -3.48 -8.39 -25.21
N ASP A 247 -4.25 -7.32 -25.44
CA ASP A 247 -4.13 -6.08 -24.66
C ASP A 247 -4.54 -6.28 -23.20
N HIS A 248 -5.58 -7.09 -22.93
CA HIS A 248 -5.94 -7.48 -21.57
C HIS A 248 -4.85 -8.28 -20.87
N ILE A 249 -4.20 -9.22 -21.57
CA ILE A 249 -3.07 -10.00 -21.05
C ILE A 249 -1.90 -9.07 -20.70
N ARG A 250 -1.53 -8.17 -21.61
CA ARG A 250 -0.47 -7.17 -21.37
C ARG A 250 -0.81 -6.25 -20.21
N TRP A 251 -2.06 -5.81 -20.11
CA TRP A 251 -2.53 -5.01 -18.98
C TRP A 251 -2.34 -5.76 -17.67
N ILE A 252 -2.85 -6.99 -17.55
CA ILE A 252 -2.71 -7.82 -16.35
C ILE A 252 -1.24 -7.99 -15.99
N ALA A 253 -0.39 -8.36 -16.96
CA ALA A 253 1.05 -8.49 -16.72
C ALA A 253 1.68 -7.18 -16.23
N SER A 254 1.35 -6.04 -16.83
CA SER A 254 1.86 -4.72 -16.43
C SER A 254 1.39 -4.28 -15.03
N CYS A 255 0.30 -4.86 -14.53
CA CYS A 255 -0.16 -4.62 -13.18
C CYS A 255 0.68 -5.36 -12.14
N ASN A 256 1.42 -6.41 -12.49
CA ASN A 256 2.21 -7.19 -11.53
C ASN A 256 3.69 -6.82 -11.65
N TYR A 257 4.31 -6.39 -10.54
CA TYR A 257 5.67 -5.87 -10.57
C TYR A 257 6.45 -6.21 -9.29
N ARG A 258 7.77 -6.15 -9.40
CA ARG A 258 8.69 -6.23 -8.27
C ARG A 258 9.38 -4.89 -8.05
N LEU A 259 9.43 -4.48 -6.79
CA LEU A 259 10.17 -3.35 -6.29
C LEU A 259 11.44 -3.82 -5.58
N THR A 260 12.57 -3.17 -5.84
CA THR A 260 13.82 -3.40 -5.12
C THR A 260 14.41 -2.08 -4.63
N TYR A 261 14.86 -2.07 -3.38
CA TYR A 261 15.51 -0.92 -2.77
C TYR A 261 16.98 -1.25 -2.42
N PRO A 262 17.86 -0.25 -2.31
CA PRO A 262 19.18 -0.47 -1.75
C PRO A 262 19.10 -0.93 -0.28
N ALA A 263 19.75 -2.05 0.04
CA ALA A 263 19.68 -2.68 1.36
C ALA A 263 20.43 -1.89 2.45
N ASP A 264 21.40 -1.06 2.07
CA ASP A 264 22.23 -0.23 2.95
C ASP A 264 21.55 1.07 3.41
N ARG A 265 20.27 1.24 3.10
CA ARG A 265 19.48 2.45 3.41
C ARG A 265 18.41 2.17 4.46
N PRO A 266 18.09 3.17 5.31
CA PRO A 266 17.00 3.03 6.27
C PRO A 266 15.67 2.71 5.59
N LEU A 267 14.88 1.82 6.20
CA LEU A 267 13.55 1.46 5.70
C LEU A 267 12.63 2.69 5.55
N SER A 268 12.77 3.69 6.42
CA SER A 268 12.02 4.95 6.34
C SER A 268 12.31 5.80 5.09
N GLU A 269 13.36 5.51 4.32
CA GLU A 269 13.60 6.17 3.02
C GLU A 269 12.84 5.50 1.87
N ARG A 270 12.24 4.31 2.10
CA ARG A 270 11.55 3.54 1.07
C ARG A 270 10.11 4.00 0.94
N VAL A 271 9.69 4.27 -0.29
CA VAL A 271 8.35 4.73 -0.64
C VAL A 271 7.81 3.82 -1.73
N ILE A 272 6.78 3.04 -1.44
CA ILE A 272 6.06 2.32 -2.49
C ILE A 272 5.15 3.36 -3.14
N PHE A 273 5.55 3.83 -4.31
CA PHE A 273 4.80 4.81 -5.08
C PHE A 273 4.00 4.10 -6.19
N PRO A 274 2.80 4.60 -6.57
CA PRO A 274 2.05 4.10 -7.72
C PRO A 274 2.89 3.86 -8.98
N ALA A 275 2.83 2.63 -9.50
CA ALA A 275 3.63 2.20 -10.64
C ALA A 275 2.90 1.33 -11.65
N SER A 276 1.69 0.85 -11.33
CA SER A 276 0.84 0.15 -12.27
C SER A 276 -0.35 1.00 -12.76
N PRO A 277 -0.97 0.64 -13.90
CA PRO A 277 -2.16 1.32 -14.38
C PRO A 277 -3.32 1.36 -13.37
N ASP A 278 -3.48 0.30 -12.58
CA ASP A 278 -4.51 0.20 -11.53
C ASP A 278 -4.25 1.13 -10.35
N GLU A 279 -3.03 1.63 -10.19
CA GLU A 279 -2.59 2.52 -9.11
C GLU A 279 -2.53 3.98 -9.54
N SER A 280 -2.91 4.30 -10.78
CA SER A 280 -2.69 5.63 -11.39
C SER A 280 -3.29 6.83 -10.61
N ARG A 281 -4.18 6.60 -9.64
CA ARG A 281 -4.73 7.59 -8.71
C ARG A 281 -4.38 7.36 -7.24
N GLY A 282 -3.51 6.40 -6.94
CA GLY A 282 -2.96 6.17 -5.61
C GLY A 282 -3.09 4.73 -5.15
N ILE A 283 -2.35 4.44 -4.07
CA ILE A 283 -2.45 3.22 -3.29
C ILE A 283 -2.89 3.55 -1.86
N GLU A 284 -3.77 2.74 -1.28
CA GLU A 284 -4.45 3.04 -0.03
C GLU A 284 -4.40 1.85 0.95
N ASP A 285 -4.32 2.18 2.24
CA ASP A 285 -4.69 1.33 3.37
C ASP A 285 -4.00 -0.05 3.41
N ALA A 286 -2.68 -0.04 3.30
CA ALA A 286 -1.87 -1.26 3.40
C ALA A 286 -1.97 -1.90 4.79
N ARG A 287 -2.32 -3.19 4.82
CA ARG A 287 -2.48 -3.97 6.06
C ARG A 287 -1.43 -5.06 6.13
N PHE A 288 -0.29 -4.77 6.76
CA PHE A 288 0.81 -5.70 6.88
C PHE A 288 0.50 -6.80 7.89
N THR A 289 0.72 -8.04 7.47
CA THR A 289 0.57 -9.28 8.23
C THR A 289 1.94 -9.95 8.30
N ARG A 290 2.45 -10.16 9.50
CA ARG A 290 3.62 -11.04 9.71
C ARG A 290 3.12 -12.47 9.66
N PHE A 291 3.34 -13.14 8.52
CA PHE A 291 2.81 -14.45 8.23
C PHE A 291 3.84 -15.53 8.57
N ARG A 292 3.38 -16.60 9.22
CA ARG A 292 4.19 -17.77 9.55
C ARG A 292 3.73 -18.96 8.71
N ASP A 293 4.65 -19.49 7.93
CA ASP A 293 4.45 -20.74 7.18
C ASP A 293 4.57 -21.97 8.10
N ASP A 294 4.08 -23.11 7.62
CA ASP A 294 4.06 -24.38 8.36
C ASP A 294 5.49 -24.91 8.66
N ASP A 295 6.49 -24.49 7.88
CA ASP A 295 7.91 -24.78 8.10
C ASP A 295 8.56 -23.84 9.15
N GLY A 296 7.79 -22.92 9.72
CA GLY A 296 8.23 -21.93 10.69
C GLY A 296 8.87 -20.68 10.09
N SER A 297 9.07 -20.64 8.76
CA SER A 297 9.56 -19.44 8.08
C SER A 297 8.56 -18.29 8.19
N VAL A 298 9.08 -17.06 8.11
CA VAL A 298 8.30 -15.84 8.28
C VAL A 298 8.45 -14.97 7.05
N SER A 299 7.32 -14.50 6.55
CA SER A 299 7.20 -13.52 5.48
C SER A 299 6.22 -12.43 5.91
N TYR A 300 6.15 -11.36 5.12
CA TYR A 300 5.26 -10.24 5.35
C TYR A 300 4.38 -10.06 4.12
N TYR A 301 3.09 -10.14 4.32
CA TYR A 301 2.10 -9.84 3.28
C TYR A 301 1.40 -8.54 3.63
N ALA A 302 1.07 -7.72 2.63
CA ALA A 302 0.19 -6.58 2.85
C ALA A 302 -0.84 -6.47 1.75
N THR A 303 -2.09 -6.60 2.12
CA THR A 303 -3.21 -6.26 1.24
C THR A 303 -3.37 -4.75 1.21
N TYR A 304 -3.60 -4.18 0.03
CA TYR A 304 -3.84 -2.75 -0.14
C TYR A 304 -4.83 -2.51 -1.28
N THR A 305 -5.38 -1.30 -1.35
CA THR A 305 -6.29 -0.89 -2.43
C THR A 305 -5.53 -0.05 -3.46
N ALA A 306 -5.51 -0.49 -4.71
CA ALA A 306 -5.12 0.37 -5.83
C ALA A 306 -6.34 1.09 -6.41
N PHE A 307 -6.18 2.35 -6.77
CA PHE A 307 -7.24 3.14 -7.39
C PHE A 307 -6.74 3.79 -8.69
N ASN A 308 -7.51 3.65 -9.77
CA ASN A 308 -7.17 4.23 -11.08
C ASN A 308 -8.04 5.42 -11.49
N GLY A 309 -8.90 5.91 -10.58
CA GLY A 309 -9.86 6.98 -10.86
C GLY A 309 -11.28 6.49 -11.16
N SER A 310 -11.44 5.20 -11.47
CA SER A 310 -12.74 4.60 -11.77
C SER A 310 -13.01 3.31 -10.99
N LYS A 311 -11.99 2.46 -10.83
CA LYS A 311 -12.08 1.15 -10.18
C LYS A 311 -11.14 1.08 -8.99
N VAL A 312 -11.58 0.36 -7.97
CA VAL A 312 -10.76 -0.09 -6.85
C VAL A 312 -10.33 -1.53 -7.15
N VAL A 313 -9.04 -1.80 -7.03
CA VAL A 313 -8.47 -3.12 -7.31
C VAL A 313 -7.69 -3.55 -6.08
N PRO A 314 -8.05 -4.66 -5.43
CA PRO A 314 -7.28 -5.17 -4.32
C PRO A 314 -5.99 -5.81 -4.78
N ARG A 315 -4.96 -5.61 -3.97
CA ARG A 315 -3.59 -5.96 -4.30
C ARG A 315 -2.91 -6.61 -3.12
N LEU A 316 -1.88 -7.38 -3.39
CA LEU A 316 -1.04 -8.05 -2.39
C LEU A 316 0.42 -7.67 -2.60
N LEU A 317 1.02 -7.05 -1.58
CA LEU A 317 2.46 -6.96 -1.41
C LEU A 317 2.96 -8.20 -0.66
N HIS A 318 4.12 -8.71 -1.05
CA HIS A 318 4.84 -9.76 -0.34
C HIS A 318 6.32 -9.38 -0.23
N THR A 319 6.88 -9.50 0.97
CA THR A 319 8.30 -9.28 1.24
C THR A 319 8.81 -10.20 2.35
N ARG A 320 10.12 -10.48 2.36
CA ARG A 320 10.79 -11.23 3.45
C ARG A 320 11.74 -10.35 4.25
N ASP A 321 12.14 -9.22 3.71
CA ASP A 321 13.24 -8.38 4.21
C ASP A 321 12.95 -6.87 4.16
N PHE A 322 11.79 -6.47 3.63
CA PHE A 322 11.41 -5.09 3.31
C PHE A 322 12.35 -4.40 2.30
N VAL A 323 13.29 -5.12 1.68
CA VAL A 323 14.20 -4.64 0.63
C VAL A 323 13.62 -4.93 -0.75
N THR A 324 13.02 -6.11 -0.91
CA THR A 324 12.32 -6.50 -2.14
C THR A 324 10.84 -6.74 -1.86
N PHE A 325 9.97 -6.18 -2.70
CA PHE A 325 8.52 -6.38 -2.61
C PHE A 325 7.98 -6.89 -3.95
N ASP A 326 7.25 -8.00 -3.91
CA ASP A 326 6.42 -8.45 -5.03
C ASP A 326 5.01 -7.87 -4.86
N SER A 327 4.48 -7.25 -5.90
CA SER A 327 3.17 -6.62 -5.91
C SER A 327 2.28 -7.26 -6.96
N ASN A 328 1.21 -7.92 -6.51
CA ASN A 328 0.32 -8.72 -7.36
C ASN A 328 -1.15 -8.29 -7.24
N GLN A 329 -1.92 -8.46 -8.32
CA GLN A 329 -3.38 -8.34 -8.26
C GLN A 329 -3.96 -9.51 -7.48
N LEU A 330 -5.07 -9.25 -6.79
CA LEU A 330 -5.94 -10.28 -6.26
C LEU A 330 -7.11 -10.50 -7.20
N THR A 331 -7.55 -11.74 -7.32
CA THR A 331 -8.69 -12.15 -8.15
C THR A 331 -9.61 -13.07 -7.35
N GLY A 332 -10.81 -13.33 -7.85
CA GLY A 332 -11.84 -14.09 -7.17
C GLY A 332 -12.96 -13.22 -6.62
N SER A 333 -14.08 -13.87 -6.31
CA SER A 333 -15.33 -13.20 -5.93
C SER A 333 -15.22 -12.37 -4.64
N ALA A 334 -14.40 -12.79 -3.68
CA ALA A 334 -14.12 -12.02 -2.47
C ALA A 334 -13.14 -10.84 -2.68
N ALA A 335 -12.43 -10.78 -3.82
CA ALA A 335 -11.37 -9.81 -4.11
C ALA A 335 -11.83 -8.64 -5.00
N LYS A 336 -13.01 -8.08 -4.71
CA LYS A 336 -13.66 -7.05 -5.56
C LYS A 336 -13.72 -5.64 -4.96
N ASP A 337 -13.47 -5.51 -3.66
CA ASP A 337 -13.57 -4.23 -2.94
C ASP A 337 -12.49 -4.13 -1.85
N LYS A 338 -12.59 -3.15 -0.96
CA LYS A 338 -11.54 -2.77 -0.01
C LYS A 338 -11.58 -3.59 1.29
N GLY A 339 -10.60 -3.30 2.16
CA GLY A 339 -10.59 -3.80 3.54
C GLY A 339 -10.24 -5.29 3.63
N MET A 340 -9.40 -5.78 2.74
CA MET A 340 -8.89 -7.15 2.78
C MET A 340 -7.75 -7.27 3.78
N THR A 341 -7.66 -8.35 4.55
CA THR A 341 -6.55 -8.60 5.48
C THR A 341 -6.35 -10.10 5.76
N LEU A 342 -5.10 -10.55 5.72
CA LEU A 342 -4.74 -11.95 5.87
C LEU A 342 -4.71 -12.38 7.33
N PHE A 343 -5.07 -13.63 7.60
CA PHE A 343 -4.72 -14.30 8.85
C PHE A 343 -3.19 -14.53 8.89
N PRO A 344 -2.55 -14.52 10.07
CA PRO A 344 -1.09 -14.58 10.21
C PRO A 344 -0.49 -15.98 9.99
N ARG A 345 -1.29 -16.98 9.64
CA ARG A 345 -0.87 -18.33 9.26
C ARG A 345 -1.98 -19.01 8.46
N ARG A 346 -1.66 -20.13 7.81
CA ARG A 346 -2.70 -21.01 7.25
C ARG A 346 -3.56 -21.60 8.37
N LEU A 347 -4.82 -21.85 8.07
CA LEU A 347 -5.71 -22.64 8.90
C LEU A 347 -6.25 -23.79 8.04
N HIS A 348 -6.15 -25.02 8.53
CA HIS A 348 -6.51 -26.22 7.76
C HIS A 348 -5.85 -26.28 6.36
N GLY A 349 -4.60 -25.83 6.25
CA GLY A 349 -3.82 -25.86 5.01
C GLY A 349 -4.20 -24.80 3.96
N THR A 350 -5.10 -23.86 4.26
CA THR A 350 -5.50 -22.78 3.34
C THR A 350 -5.18 -21.40 3.90
N TYR A 351 -4.98 -20.42 3.03
CA TYR A 351 -4.93 -19.02 3.44
C TYR A 351 -6.35 -18.54 3.73
N LEU A 352 -6.49 -17.77 4.80
CA LEU A 352 -7.75 -17.11 5.15
C LEU A 352 -7.56 -15.59 5.15
N MET A 353 -8.61 -14.89 4.80
CA MET A 353 -8.61 -13.43 4.78
C MET A 353 -10.00 -12.89 5.13
N LEU A 354 -10.03 -11.81 5.89
CA LEU A 354 -11.23 -11.00 6.08
C LEU A 354 -11.32 -9.93 4.99
N SER A 355 -12.52 -9.66 4.49
CA SER A 355 -12.77 -8.59 3.52
C SER A 355 -14.08 -7.85 3.81
N ARG A 356 -14.24 -6.67 3.19
CA ARG A 356 -15.51 -5.94 3.13
C ARG A 356 -15.95 -5.83 1.67
N TRP A 357 -16.16 -7.00 1.05
CA TRP A 357 -16.45 -7.11 -0.39
C TRP A 357 -17.80 -6.49 -0.79
N ASP A 358 -18.78 -6.52 0.12
CA ASP A 358 -20.14 -5.98 -0.07
C ASP A 358 -20.26 -4.50 0.32
N ARG A 359 -19.14 -3.88 0.73
CA ARG A 359 -19.01 -2.50 1.23
C ARG A 359 -19.63 -2.23 2.61
N GLU A 360 -20.14 -3.24 3.29
CA GLU A 360 -20.90 -3.04 4.52
C GLU A 360 -20.48 -3.99 5.65
N SER A 361 -20.18 -5.25 5.34
CA SER A 361 -20.05 -6.34 6.31
C SER A 361 -18.64 -6.92 6.32
N ILE A 362 -18.26 -7.59 7.41
CA ILE A 362 -17.05 -8.40 7.46
C ILE A 362 -17.38 -9.79 6.94
N SER A 363 -16.61 -10.24 5.96
CA SER A 363 -16.71 -11.58 5.39
C SER A 363 -15.37 -12.30 5.41
N LEU A 364 -15.41 -13.63 5.44
CA LEU A 364 -14.25 -14.52 5.38
C LEU A 364 -14.18 -15.16 3.98
N ALA A 365 -12.99 -15.28 3.43
CA ALA A 365 -12.73 -16.06 2.22
C ALA A 365 -11.46 -16.90 2.39
N SER A 366 -11.35 -17.94 1.58
CA SER A 366 -10.20 -18.85 1.56
C SER A 366 -9.47 -18.79 0.22
N SER A 367 -8.19 -19.15 0.23
CA SER A 367 -7.38 -19.20 -0.99
C SER A 367 -6.28 -20.26 -0.87
N PRO A 368 -6.01 -21.05 -1.92
CA PRO A 368 -4.89 -21.99 -1.92
C PRO A 368 -3.53 -21.30 -2.06
N ASP A 369 -3.48 -20.10 -2.64
CA ASP A 369 -2.23 -19.43 -3.08
C ASP A 369 -2.10 -17.95 -2.64
N ALA A 370 -3.10 -17.44 -1.89
CA ALA A 370 -3.27 -16.05 -1.48
C ALA A 370 -3.53 -15.04 -2.62
N LEU A 371 -3.68 -15.49 -3.86
CA LEU A 371 -3.92 -14.64 -5.04
C LEU A 371 -5.34 -14.81 -5.58
N VAL A 372 -5.85 -16.05 -5.63
CA VAL A 372 -7.18 -16.40 -6.11
C VAL A 372 -8.08 -16.75 -4.92
N TRP A 373 -9.13 -15.95 -4.70
CA TRP A 373 -9.98 -16.05 -3.52
C TRP A 373 -11.35 -16.66 -3.81
N SER A 374 -11.83 -17.50 -2.89
CA SER A 374 -13.15 -18.14 -2.95
C SER A 374 -14.30 -17.15 -2.78
N ASP A 375 -15.54 -17.67 -2.87
CA ASP A 375 -16.73 -16.91 -2.48
C ASP A 375 -16.64 -16.48 -1.01
N PRO A 376 -17.04 -15.22 -0.72
CA PRO A 376 -17.02 -14.70 0.64
C PRO A 376 -18.20 -15.23 1.46
N ILE A 377 -17.93 -15.55 2.72
CA ILE A 377 -18.94 -15.89 3.73
C ILE A 377 -19.06 -14.70 4.68
N THR A 378 -20.20 -14.02 4.71
CA THR A 378 -20.42 -12.92 5.67
C THR A 378 -20.51 -13.45 7.09
N ILE A 379 -19.55 -13.08 7.94
CA ILE A 379 -19.45 -13.55 9.33
C ILE A 379 -20.01 -12.53 10.33
N TYR A 380 -19.99 -11.24 9.99
CA TYR A 380 -20.45 -10.20 10.90
C TYR A 380 -20.99 -8.98 10.15
N ARG A 381 -22.15 -8.50 10.59
CA ARG A 381 -22.90 -7.37 10.00
C ARG A 381 -23.06 -6.27 11.05
N PRO A 382 -23.25 -5.00 10.61
CA PRO A 382 -23.66 -3.92 11.50
C PRO A 382 -24.81 -4.33 12.42
N SER A 383 -24.56 -4.24 13.73
CA SER A 383 -25.45 -4.69 14.80
C SER A 383 -25.54 -3.72 15.97
N GLN A 384 -24.56 -2.80 16.11
CA GLN A 384 -24.50 -1.81 17.19
C GLN A 384 -24.88 -0.39 16.70
N PRO A 385 -25.34 0.52 17.59
CA PRO A 385 -25.70 1.89 17.22
C PRO A 385 -24.57 2.72 16.60
N TRP A 386 -23.32 2.43 16.96
CA TRP A 386 -22.14 3.18 16.48
C TRP A 386 -21.60 2.68 15.13
N GLU A 387 -22.13 1.58 14.59
CA GLU A 387 -21.70 0.96 13.34
C GLU A 387 -22.82 0.87 12.27
N LEU A 388 -23.93 1.58 12.47
CA LEU A 388 -25.17 1.48 11.66
C LEU A 388 -25.02 1.72 10.16
N ILE A 389 -23.97 2.40 9.69
CA ILE A 389 -23.80 2.72 8.26
C ILE A 389 -23.01 1.63 7.55
N GLN A 390 -21.89 1.18 8.14
CA GLN A 390 -21.01 0.16 7.60
C GLN A 390 -19.97 -0.26 8.64
N LEU A 391 -19.41 -1.45 8.43
CA LEU A 391 -18.36 -2.04 9.25
C LEU A 391 -17.21 -2.54 8.36
N GLY A 392 -15.99 -2.57 8.88
CA GLY A 392 -14.91 -3.38 8.30
C GLY A 392 -13.86 -3.75 9.32
N ASN A 393 -12.89 -4.58 8.92
CA ASN A 393 -11.71 -4.84 9.74
C ASN A 393 -10.71 -3.67 9.64
N CYS A 394 -10.02 -3.41 10.74
CA CYS A 394 -8.87 -2.52 10.77
C CYS A 394 -7.68 -3.20 10.09
N GLY A 395 -7.26 -4.36 10.59
CA GLY A 395 -6.09 -5.07 10.07
C GLY A 395 -6.13 -6.57 10.44
N PRO A 396 -4.98 -7.24 10.39
CA PRO A 396 -4.92 -8.69 10.52
C PRO A 396 -5.51 -9.19 11.85
N PRO A 397 -6.26 -10.31 11.85
CA PRO A 397 -6.66 -10.98 13.08
C PRO A 397 -5.44 -11.32 13.95
N ILE A 398 -5.58 -11.10 15.25
CA ILE A 398 -4.55 -11.37 16.25
C ILE A 398 -4.91 -12.68 16.95
N GLU A 399 -4.01 -13.66 16.87
CA GLU A 399 -4.18 -14.94 17.56
C GLU A 399 -4.04 -14.75 19.08
N THR A 400 -5.02 -15.24 19.84
CA THR A 400 -5.02 -15.22 21.30
C THR A 400 -5.41 -16.59 21.85
N ALA A 401 -5.23 -16.81 23.15
CA ALA A 401 -5.69 -18.05 23.80
C ALA A 401 -7.23 -18.22 23.79
N GLU A 402 -7.97 -17.15 23.52
CA GLU A 402 -9.44 -17.11 23.56
C GLU A 402 -10.07 -17.10 22.15
N GLY A 403 -9.26 -17.10 21.09
CA GLY A 403 -9.71 -16.99 19.70
C GLY A 403 -8.96 -15.93 18.91
N TRP A 404 -9.48 -15.58 17.73
CA TRP A 404 -8.94 -14.52 16.89
C TRP A 404 -9.54 -13.18 17.26
N LEU A 405 -8.75 -12.30 17.87
CA LEU A 405 -9.13 -10.91 18.12
C LEU A 405 -9.07 -10.12 16.81
N VAL A 406 -10.20 -9.57 16.39
CA VAL A 406 -10.31 -8.75 15.17
C VAL A 406 -10.71 -7.34 15.57
N LEU A 407 -9.82 -6.37 15.32
CA LEU A 407 -10.17 -4.97 15.44
C LEU A 407 -11.04 -4.55 14.27
N THR A 408 -12.14 -3.85 14.56
CA THR A 408 -13.10 -3.39 13.56
C THR A 408 -13.16 -1.87 13.55
N HIS A 409 -13.47 -1.28 12.40
CA HIS A 409 -13.94 0.10 12.34
C HIS A 409 -15.43 0.10 11.97
N GLY A 410 -16.20 0.88 12.70
CA GLY A 410 -17.65 1.05 12.50
C GLY A 410 -17.99 2.50 12.22
N VAL A 411 -19.01 2.72 11.38
CA VAL A 411 -19.44 4.06 10.98
C VAL A 411 -20.84 4.33 11.50
N GLY A 412 -20.95 5.34 12.37
CA GLY A 412 -22.19 5.75 13.00
C GLY A 412 -22.81 7.00 12.37
N PRO A 413 -23.87 7.55 13.00
CA PRO A 413 -24.48 8.81 12.59
C PRO A 413 -23.45 9.94 12.40
N MET A 414 -23.75 10.84 11.47
CA MET A 414 -22.84 11.91 11.03
C MET A 414 -21.48 11.41 10.49
N ARG A 415 -21.42 10.15 10.02
CA ARG A 415 -20.20 9.49 9.54
C ARG A 415 -19.09 9.51 10.59
N THR A 416 -19.43 9.33 11.86
CA THR A 416 -18.43 9.19 12.93
C THR A 416 -17.81 7.81 12.84
N TYR A 417 -16.51 7.71 12.64
CA TYR A 417 -15.80 6.42 12.65
C TYR A 417 -15.27 6.14 14.05
N GLY A 418 -15.61 4.97 14.58
CA GLY A 418 -15.02 4.41 15.80
C GLY A 418 -14.23 3.14 15.49
N ILE A 419 -13.38 2.72 16.43
CA ILE A 419 -12.72 1.42 16.42
C ILE A 419 -13.37 0.57 17.52
N GLY A 420 -13.71 -0.67 17.21
CA GLY A 420 -14.20 -1.69 18.13
C GLY A 420 -13.44 -2.99 17.94
N ALA A 421 -14.01 -4.09 18.44
CA ALA A 421 -13.45 -5.41 18.29
C ALA A 421 -14.52 -6.49 18.28
N ILE A 422 -14.22 -7.60 17.62
CA ILE A 422 -14.92 -8.87 17.72
C ILE A 422 -13.90 -9.99 18.01
N LEU A 423 -14.40 -11.11 18.51
CA LEU A 423 -13.62 -12.33 18.75
C LEU A 423 -14.20 -13.44 17.89
N LEU A 424 -13.37 -14.08 17.07
CA LEU A 424 -13.75 -15.25 16.27
C LEU A 424 -13.20 -16.52 16.91
N ASP A 425 -13.89 -17.65 16.73
CA ASP A 425 -13.42 -18.94 17.20
C ASP A 425 -12.07 -19.33 16.56
N SER A 426 -11.17 -19.93 17.35
CA SER A 426 -9.80 -20.25 16.91
C SER A 426 -9.73 -21.28 15.80
N ASP A 427 -10.65 -22.24 15.81
CA ASP A 427 -10.69 -23.39 14.91
C ASP A 427 -11.63 -23.13 13.73
N ASP A 428 -12.76 -22.46 13.97
CA ASP A 428 -13.71 -22.02 12.94
C ASP A 428 -13.94 -20.51 12.93
N PRO A 429 -13.09 -19.73 12.23
CA PRO A 429 -13.22 -18.28 12.15
C PRO A 429 -14.50 -17.77 11.45
N THR A 430 -15.39 -18.66 10.99
CA THR A 430 -16.72 -18.25 10.53
C THR A 430 -17.66 -17.92 11.70
N THR A 431 -17.31 -18.36 12.92
CA THR A 431 -18.11 -18.18 14.13
C THR A 431 -17.61 -16.99 14.96
N VAL A 432 -18.46 -15.98 15.13
CA VAL A 432 -18.22 -14.85 16.07
C VAL A 432 -18.63 -15.28 17.47
N ILE A 433 -17.68 -15.28 18.41
CA ILE A 433 -17.85 -15.72 19.80
C ILE A 433 -17.80 -14.57 20.83
N GLY A 434 -17.50 -13.35 20.39
CA GLY A 434 -17.51 -12.16 21.24
C GLY A 434 -17.58 -10.86 20.43
N VAL A 435 -18.23 -9.82 20.98
CA VAL A 435 -18.47 -8.55 20.29
C VAL A 435 -18.49 -7.40 21.30
N LEU A 436 -17.73 -6.32 21.04
CA LEU A 436 -17.87 -5.10 21.81
C LEU A 436 -19.16 -4.35 21.43
N ARG A 437 -20.00 -4.04 22.42
CA ARG A 437 -21.24 -3.27 22.21
C ARG A 437 -20.99 -1.77 22.00
N GLU A 438 -19.96 -1.25 22.65
CA GLU A 438 -19.52 0.14 22.55
C GLU A 438 -18.15 0.20 21.86
N PRO A 439 -17.83 1.29 21.14
CA PRO A 439 -16.53 1.41 20.49
C PRO A 439 -15.41 1.47 21.54
N LEU A 440 -14.31 0.78 21.24
CA LEU A 440 -13.06 0.84 21.99
C LEU A 440 -12.46 2.26 21.92
N LEU A 441 -12.51 2.88 20.74
CA LEU A 441 -11.98 4.22 20.51
C LEU A 441 -12.91 5.05 19.62
N VAL A 442 -13.16 6.28 20.03
CA VAL A 442 -13.84 7.32 19.23
C VAL A 442 -13.00 8.59 19.19
N PRO A 443 -13.14 9.44 18.16
CA PRO A 443 -12.40 10.70 18.08
C PRO A 443 -12.78 11.63 19.24
N ASN A 444 -11.78 12.17 19.94
CA ASN A 444 -11.98 13.24 20.92
C ASN A 444 -11.88 14.65 20.28
N GLU A 445 -12.00 15.70 21.09
CA GLU A 445 -11.93 17.09 20.63
C GLU A 445 -10.63 17.43 19.87
N SER A 446 -9.51 16.80 20.22
CA SER A 446 -8.22 17.01 19.55
C SER A 446 -7.98 16.13 18.31
N GLU A 447 -8.91 15.22 18.01
CA GLU A 447 -8.78 14.19 16.97
C GLU A 447 -9.85 14.31 15.87
N ARG A 448 -10.88 15.13 16.10
CA ARG A 448 -12.07 15.22 15.23
C ARG A 448 -11.94 16.18 14.04
N ASP A 449 -10.90 16.99 14.01
CA ASP A 449 -10.65 17.98 12.96
C ASP A 449 -9.52 17.52 12.04
N GLY A 450 -9.73 17.58 10.72
CA GLY A 450 -8.74 17.19 9.72
C GLY A 450 -9.34 17.05 8.33
N TYR A 451 -8.66 16.31 7.44
CA TYR A 451 -9.06 16.10 6.05
C TYR A 451 -10.44 15.42 5.94
N VAL A 452 -10.71 14.45 6.81
CA VAL A 452 -12.05 13.87 7.02
C VAL A 452 -12.41 13.97 8.51
N PRO A 453 -13.32 14.88 8.91
CA PRO A 453 -13.68 15.07 10.32
C PRO A 453 -14.31 13.84 10.97
N ASN A 454 -14.15 13.73 12.29
CA ASN A 454 -14.73 12.68 13.15
C ASN A 454 -14.31 11.25 12.78
N VAL A 455 -13.02 11.05 12.45
CA VAL A 455 -12.48 9.72 12.08
C VAL A 455 -11.35 9.30 13.01
N VAL A 456 -11.46 8.10 13.58
CA VAL A 456 -10.30 7.30 14.01
C VAL A 456 -10.26 6.02 13.18
N TYR A 457 -9.09 5.68 12.65
CA TYR A 457 -8.95 4.55 11.71
C TYR A 457 -7.59 3.86 11.85
N SER A 458 -7.54 2.54 11.78
CA SER A 458 -6.28 1.78 11.82
C SER A 458 -6.25 0.71 10.73
N CYS A 459 -5.04 0.38 10.28
CA CYS A 459 -4.75 -0.71 9.36
C CYS A 459 -4.02 -1.89 10.03
N GLY A 460 -3.89 -1.87 11.36
CA GLY A 460 -3.29 -2.97 12.11
C GLY A 460 -2.83 -2.56 13.51
N ALA A 461 -2.71 -3.55 14.37
CA ALA A 461 -2.20 -3.42 15.72
C ALA A 461 -1.21 -4.54 16.01
N LEU A 462 -0.39 -4.36 17.04
CA LEU A 462 0.60 -5.33 17.47
C LEU A 462 0.39 -5.62 18.95
N VAL A 463 0.35 -6.90 19.33
CA VAL A 463 0.45 -7.29 20.73
C VAL A 463 1.92 -7.31 21.12
N HIS A 464 2.25 -6.54 22.17
CA HIS A 464 3.56 -6.57 22.81
C HIS A 464 3.34 -6.90 24.28
N ARG A 465 3.77 -8.10 24.68
CA ARG A 465 3.47 -8.68 26.00
C ARG A 465 1.94 -8.82 26.16
N ASP A 466 1.36 -8.27 27.22
CA ASP A 466 -0.07 -8.34 27.51
C ASP A 466 -0.83 -7.06 27.10
N VAL A 467 -0.22 -6.25 26.23
CA VAL A 467 -0.78 -4.96 25.77
C VAL A 467 -0.92 -4.95 24.25
N LEU A 468 -2.12 -4.59 23.81
CA LEU A 468 -2.42 -4.27 22.41
C LEU A 468 -1.95 -2.83 22.13
N VAL A 469 -0.96 -2.69 21.25
CA VAL A 469 -0.46 -1.42 20.74
C VAL A 469 -1.17 -1.09 19.43
N LEU A 470 -1.99 -0.04 19.47
CA LEU A 470 -2.85 0.39 18.37
C LEU A 470 -2.39 1.76 17.85
N PRO A 471 -1.59 1.83 16.77
CA PRO A 471 -1.47 3.06 16.02
C PRO A 471 -2.79 3.31 15.26
N TYR A 472 -3.24 4.57 15.23
CA TYR A 472 -4.46 4.96 14.52
C TYR A 472 -4.32 6.35 13.90
N GLY A 473 -4.89 6.51 12.70
CA GLY A 473 -5.07 7.79 12.04
C GLY A 473 -6.17 8.61 12.71
N CYS A 474 -5.96 9.93 12.77
CA CYS A 474 -6.93 10.92 13.26
C CYS A 474 -7.35 11.83 12.11
N SER A 475 -8.65 11.84 11.80
CA SER A 475 -9.27 12.68 10.79
C SER A 475 -8.54 12.76 9.45
N ASP A 476 -8.04 11.61 8.99
CA ASP A 476 -7.27 11.46 7.75
C ASP A 476 -6.13 12.49 7.59
N SER A 477 -5.43 12.80 8.69
CA SER A 477 -4.41 13.86 8.71
C SER A 477 -3.09 13.46 9.38
N SER A 478 -3.18 12.79 10.52
CA SER A 478 -2.06 12.47 11.41
C SER A 478 -2.25 11.10 12.04
N VAL A 479 -1.22 10.58 12.69
CA VAL A 479 -1.25 9.29 13.41
C VAL A 479 -0.92 9.48 14.88
N ARG A 480 -1.64 8.75 15.74
CA ARG A 480 -1.43 8.63 17.19
C ARG A 480 -1.37 7.17 17.61
N PHE A 481 -1.11 6.94 18.90
CA PHE A 481 -1.04 5.59 19.49
C PHE A 481 -2.01 5.45 20.65
N ALA A 482 -2.57 4.25 20.80
CA ALA A 482 -3.39 3.82 21.91
C ALA A 482 -2.89 2.47 22.44
N PHE A 483 -3.06 2.24 23.74
CA PHE A 483 -2.64 1.04 24.44
C PHE A 483 -3.84 0.46 25.19
N VAL A 484 -4.05 -0.85 25.05
CA VAL A 484 -5.18 -1.55 25.64
C VAL A 484 -4.67 -2.83 26.29
N ASP A 485 -5.00 -3.03 27.56
CA ASP A 485 -4.64 -4.26 28.26
C ASP A 485 -5.44 -5.42 27.67
N LEU A 486 -4.74 -6.47 27.22
CA LEU A 486 -5.33 -7.51 26.38
C LEU A 486 -6.34 -8.38 27.14
N LEU A 487 -6.02 -8.76 28.37
CA LEU A 487 -6.90 -9.61 29.18
C LEU A 487 -8.25 -8.94 29.49
N PRO A 488 -8.30 -7.69 30.03
CA PRO A 488 -9.57 -6.99 30.23
C PRO A 488 -10.38 -6.82 28.93
N LEU A 489 -9.72 -6.59 27.79
CA LEU A 489 -10.39 -6.50 26.50
C LEU A 489 -11.08 -7.83 26.11
N LEU A 490 -10.38 -8.95 26.28
CA LEU A 490 -10.93 -10.29 25.99
C LEU A 490 -12.07 -10.66 26.94
N GLU A 491 -11.97 -10.31 28.23
CA GLU A 491 -13.06 -10.48 29.19
C GLU A 491 -14.29 -9.67 28.80
N LEU A 492 -14.10 -8.42 28.37
CA LEU A 492 -15.19 -7.54 27.93
C LEU A 492 -15.88 -8.06 26.65
N LEU A 493 -15.13 -8.67 25.73
CA LEU A 493 -15.67 -9.26 24.51
C LEU A 493 -16.57 -10.47 24.76
N LYS A 494 -16.35 -11.18 25.87
CA LYS A 494 -17.05 -12.42 26.25
C LYS A 494 -18.22 -12.18 27.23
N ALA A 495 -18.38 -10.95 27.74
CA ALA A 495 -19.43 -10.55 28.65
C ALA A 495 -20.74 -10.20 27.92
#